data_AF-A0A943G9S7-F1
#
_entry.id   AF-A0A943G9S7-F1
#
_cell.length_a   1.000
_cell.length_b   1.000
_cell.length_c   1.000
_cell.angle_alpha   90.00
_cell.angle_beta   90.00
_cell.angle_gamma   90.00
#
_symmetry.space_group_name_H-M   'P 1'
#
loop_
_entity.id
_entity.type
_entity.pdbx_description
1 polymer ?
#
loop_
_entity_poly.entity_id
_entity_poly.type
_entity_poly.pdbx_seq_one_letter_code
_entity_poly.pdbx_strand_id
1 'polypeptide(L)'
;RADAIAAVGNPVALDTYTQAGNLLAGADPEYLALVVYMPETVGNEANYRGQTAPKIELGVNLVATQDTVESDSFDNQYDADAAYEKIYVDNGNGTYTEDGQLYVLIEDTYIPVTADDTVDGLYTNENGDAYVATQQAVKSTFENGADHITFIQDVSLENTGSYGNGTPDTYILTPNAVLDLNGHTITVLSNDCFMIAGSGTVIKNGQIKAGPMSGSATGKITYSLAVTANSQDVVIEDLVCEGGIEVLGRSTATLRNVTVTATNFYTMYLVGGATATVESGDFTAKSGLQHFYIQDGGSELILKGGTFSGGTPTKTGSGTLTNLIG
;
A
#
# COMPACT_ATOMS: atom_id res chain seq x y z
N ARG A 1 -28.43 29.32 1.16
CA ARG A 1 -27.12 28.63 1.21
C ARG A 1 -26.07 29.51 1.89
N ALA A 2 -25.67 30.63 1.30
CA ALA A 2 -24.65 31.53 1.86
C ALA A 2 -24.96 31.93 3.31
N ASP A 3 -26.21 32.31 3.61
CA ASP A 3 -26.61 32.69 4.96
C ASP A 3 -26.57 31.52 5.96
N ALA A 4 -26.91 30.30 5.52
CA ALA A 4 -26.88 29.11 6.37
C ALA A 4 -25.44 28.65 6.65
N ILE A 5 -24.56 28.72 5.64
CA ILE A 5 -23.12 28.46 5.77
C ILE A 5 -22.48 29.51 6.69
N ALA A 6 -22.83 30.79 6.51
CA ALA A 6 -22.32 31.87 7.35
C ALA A 6 -22.78 31.75 8.80
N ALA A 7 -24.00 31.27 9.05
CA ALA A 7 -24.54 31.06 10.39
C ALA A 7 -23.79 29.98 11.19
N VAL A 8 -23.23 28.96 10.51
CA VAL A 8 -22.42 27.90 11.13
C VAL A 8 -20.91 28.19 11.09
N GLY A 9 -20.52 29.33 10.50
CA GLY A 9 -19.13 29.78 10.41
C GLY A 9 -18.31 29.00 9.40
N ASN A 10 -17.69 27.90 9.84
CA ASN A 10 -16.75 27.09 9.07
C ASN A 10 -17.26 25.64 8.97
N PRO A 11 -18.29 25.37 8.16
CA PRO A 11 -18.79 24.01 8.00
C PRO A 11 -17.71 23.13 7.34
N VAL A 12 -17.56 21.92 7.86
CA VAL A 12 -16.77 20.84 7.25
C VAL A 12 -17.69 19.85 6.54
N ALA A 13 -17.11 18.96 5.74
CA ALA A 13 -17.86 17.89 5.10
C ALA A 13 -18.37 16.88 6.16
N LEU A 14 -19.61 16.42 6.01
CA LEU A 14 -20.26 15.56 7.01
C LEU A 14 -19.55 14.20 7.16
N ASP A 15 -18.97 13.68 6.09
CA ASP A 15 -18.26 12.40 6.03
C ASP A 15 -16.94 12.39 6.81
N THR A 16 -16.43 13.56 7.20
CA THR A 16 -15.15 13.73 7.90
C THR A 16 -15.31 14.41 9.27
N TYR A 17 -16.53 14.76 9.67
CA TYR A 17 -16.76 15.44 10.95
C TYR A 17 -16.71 14.46 12.12
N THR A 18 -15.71 14.61 12.98
CA THR A 18 -15.68 14.04 14.33
C THR A 18 -15.29 15.11 15.33
N GLN A 19 -15.91 15.10 16.50
CA GLN A 19 -15.56 15.98 17.62
C GLN A 19 -15.43 15.14 18.90
N ALA A 20 -14.26 15.21 19.52
CA ALA A 20 -14.03 14.71 20.87
C ALA A 20 -14.13 15.87 21.87
N GLY A 21 -14.66 15.61 23.06
CA GLY A 21 -14.80 16.63 24.10
C GLY A 21 -15.39 16.08 25.39
N ASN A 22 -15.27 16.88 26.45
CA ASN A 22 -15.83 16.58 27.76
C ASN A 22 -17.02 17.52 28.02
N LEU A 23 -18.17 16.95 28.41
CA LEU A 23 -19.33 17.74 28.83
C LEU A 23 -19.23 18.00 30.33
N LEU A 24 -18.61 19.12 30.72
CA LEU A 24 -18.48 19.48 32.12
C LEU A 24 -19.83 19.87 32.74
N ALA A 25 -20.05 19.51 34.01
CA ALA A 25 -21.24 19.89 34.75
C ALA A 25 -21.43 21.42 34.78
N GLY A 26 -22.56 21.89 34.26
CA GLY A 26 -22.90 23.32 34.18
C GLY A 26 -22.19 24.10 33.07
N ALA A 27 -21.45 23.42 32.18
CA ALA A 27 -20.95 24.04 30.96
C ALA A 27 -22.09 24.37 30.00
N ASP A 28 -21.83 25.33 29.11
CA ASP A 28 -22.76 25.64 28.02
C ASP A 28 -22.89 24.42 27.09
N PRO A 29 -24.11 24.09 26.62
CA PRO A 29 -24.31 22.95 25.74
C PRO A 29 -23.57 23.14 24.42
N GLU A 30 -22.90 22.09 23.96
CA GLU A 30 -22.31 22.04 22.62
C GLU A 30 -23.38 21.67 21.58
N TYR A 31 -23.43 22.43 20.48
CA TYR A 31 -24.41 22.25 19.42
C TYR A 31 -23.75 21.77 18.14
N LEU A 32 -24.25 20.65 17.62
CA LEU A 32 -23.96 20.21 16.26
C LEU A 32 -24.96 20.85 15.29
N ALA A 33 -24.46 21.63 14.32
CA ALA A 33 -25.28 22.24 13.28
C ALA A 33 -25.01 21.57 11.92
N LEU A 34 -26.05 20.99 11.32
CA LEU A 34 -25.97 20.39 9.98
C LEU A 34 -26.60 21.31 8.94
N VAL A 35 -25.86 21.63 7.88
CA VAL A 35 -26.35 22.42 6.75
C VAL A 35 -26.54 21.53 5.52
N VAL A 36 -27.79 21.28 5.15
CA VAL A 36 -28.15 20.55 3.93
C VAL A 36 -28.67 21.52 2.88
N TYR A 37 -28.11 21.48 1.66
CA TYR A 37 -28.54 22.34 0.56
C TYR A 37 -28.40 21.65 -0.81
N MET A 38 -29.21 22.07 -1.77
CA MET A 38 -29.11 21.65 -3.18
C MET A 38 -27.94 22.37 -3.87
N PRO A 39 -27.03 21.65 -4.57
CA PRO A 39 -25.93 22.29 -5.30
C PRO A 39 -26.42 23.22 -6.41
N GLU A 40 -25.75 24.36 -6.61
CA GLU A 40 -26.10 25.36 -7.64
C GLU A 40 -25.81 24.88 -9.07
N THR A 41 -25.00 23.83 -9.21
CA THR A 41 -24.69 23.16 -10.48
C THR A 41 -25.81 22.24 -10.95
N VAL A 42 -26.82 22.01 -10.10
CA VAL A 42 -27.93 21.11 -10.40
C VAL A 42 -29.15 21.94 -10.77
N GLY A 43 -29.63 21.76 -12.00
CA GLY A 43 -30.80 22.45 -12.53
C GLY A 43 -32.13 21.93 -11.97
N ASN A 44 -33.22 22.56 -12.41
CA ASN A 44 -34.58 22.21 -11.99
C ASN A 44 -35.01 20.78 -12.38
N GLU A 45 -34.22 20.10 -13.20
CA GLU A 45 -34.38 18.69 -13.57
C GLU A 45 -34.20 17.74 -12.38
N ALA A 46 -33.45 18.14 -11.34
CA ALA A 46 -33.31 17.37 -10.11
C ALA A 46 -34.39 17.67 -9.07
N ASN A 47 -35.24 18.69 -9.32
CA ASN A 47 -36.39 18.90 -8.46
C ASN A 47 -37.33 17.72 -8.63
N TYR A 48 -37.79 17.22 -7.50
CA TYR A 48 -38.68 16.08 -7.46
C TYR A 48 -40.04 16.38 -8.14
N ARG A 49 -40.47 15.50 -9.06
CA ARG A 49 -41.71 15.64 -9.87
C ARG A 49 -42.64 14.41 -9.82
N GLY A 50 -42.44 13.51 -8.85
CA GLY A 50 -43.16 12.23 -8.72
C GLY A 50 -44.21 12.18 -7.59
N GLN A 51 -44.61 10.97 -7.17
CA GLN A 51 -45.51 10.72 -6.03
C GLN A 51 -44.80 10.31 -4.71
N THR A 52 -43.60 9.71 -4.77
CA THR A 52 -42.74 9.41 -3.60
C THR A 52 -41.70 10.50 -3.29
N ALA A 53 -41.88 11.27 -2.22
CA ALA A 53 -40.97 12.37 -1.84
C ALA A 53 -39.52 11.90 -1.60
N PRO A 54 -38.50 12.71 -1.96
CA PRO A 54 -37.11 12.40 -1.66
C PRO A 54 -36.90 12.42 -0.14
N LYS A 55 -36.16 11.42 0.35
CA LYS A 55 -35.82 11.25 1.76
C LYS A 55 -34.29 11.28 1.89
N ILE A 56 -33.80 11.98 2.90
CA ILE A 56 -32.42 11.87 3.37
C ILE A 56 -32.49 11.16 4.72
N GLU A 57 -31.74 10.07 4.86
CA GLU A 57 -31.53 9.38 6.13
C GLU A 57 -30.16 9.78 6.66
N LEU A 58 -30.12 10.23 7.90
CA LEU A 58 -28.91 10.70 8.58
C LEU A 58 -28.84 9.97 9.92
N GLY A 59 -27.63 9.58 10.32
CA GLY A 59 -27.34 9.00 11.62
C GLY A 59 -26.27 9.81 12.34
N VAL A 60 -26.38 9.90 13.66
CA VAL A 60 -25.31 10.36 14.55
C VAL A 60 -25.01 9.19 15.47
N ASN A 61 -23.74 8.79 15.54
CA ASN A 61 -23.29 7.88 16.58
C ASN A 61 -22.67 8.70 17.70
N LEU A 62 -23.17 8.53 18.92
CA LEU A 62 -22.67 9.22 20.10
C LEU A 62 -22.23 8.16 21.10
N VAL A 63 -20.93 8.12 21.36
CA VAL A 63 -20.35 7.37 22.46
C VAL A 63 -19.88 8.37 23.50
N ALA A 64 -20.26 8.16 24.76
CA ALA A 64 -19.91 9.02 25.87
C ALA A 64 -19.61 8.17 27.11
N THR A 65 -18.64 8.60 27.89
CA THR A 65 -18.25 8.01 29.18
C THR A 65 -18.27 9.11 30.25
N GLN A 66 -18.45 8.73 31.51
CA GLN A 66 -18.25 9.63 32.66
C GLN A 66 -16.88 10.34 32.58
N ASP A 67 -16.87 11.65 32.84
CA ASP A 67 -15.63 12.36 33.17
C ASP A 67 -15.34 12.15 34.67
N THR A 68 -14.10 11.78 35.02
CA THR A 68 -13.67 11.44 36.40
C THR A 68 -13.86 12.54 37.45
N VAL A 69 -14.26 13.75 37.00
CA VAL A 69 -14.65 14.89 37.84
C VAL A 69 -16.10 14.81 38.34
N GLU A 70 -16.93 13.92 37.80
CA GLU A 70 -18.32 13.69 38.25
C GLU A 70 -18.40 12.64 39.37
N SER A 71 -19.26 12.85 40.36
CA SER A 71 -19.49 11.89 41.45
C SER A 71 -20.96 11.87 41.86
N ASP A 72 -21.47 10.69 42.20
CA ASP A 72 -22.83 10.51 42.73
C ASP A 72 -22.81 9.94 44.16
N SER A 73 -23.94 9.40 44.62
CA SER A 73 -24.03 8.81 45.97
C SER A 73 -23.24 7.50 46.15
N PHE A 74 -22.69 6.92 45.08
CA PHE A 74 -21.91 5.69 45.09
C PHE A 74 -20.41 6.00 45.04
N ASP A 75 -19.90 6.54 43.93
CA ASP A 75 -18.51 7.01 43.76
C ASP A 75 -18.33 7.85 42.47
N ASN A 76 -17.10 7.95 41.96
CA ASN A 76 -16.74 8.64 40.72
C ASN A 76 -16.19 7.68 39.63
N GLN A 77 -16.55 6.40 39.68
CA GLN A 77 -15.96 5.33 38.84
C GLN A 77 -17.03 4.40 38.23
N TYR A 78 -18.29 4.80 38.16
CA TYR A 78 -19.35 3.90 37.73
C TYR A 78 -19.30 3.53 36.24
N ASP A 79 -18.61 4.29 35.40
CA ASP A 79 -18.34 3.92 33.99
C ASP A 79 -16.93 3.32 33.79
N ALA A 80 -16.15 3.08 34.84
CA ALA A 80 -14.77 2.58 34.71
C ALA A 80 -14.69 1.21 33.99
N ASP A 81 -15.74 0.39 34.14
CA ASP A 81 -15.88 -0.92 33.48
C ASP A 81 -16.97 -0.92 32.38
N ALA A 82 -17.48 0.26 31.99
CA ALA A 82 -18.48 0.35 30.94
C ALA A 82 -17.86 -0.03 29.59
N ALA A 83 -18.34 -1.14 29.00
CA ALA A 83 -17.94 -1.52 27.65
C ALA A 83 -18.63 -0.59 26.64
N TYR A 84 -17.84 0.21 25.92
CA TYR A 84 -18.30 0.98 24.79
C TYR A 84 -17.64 0.50 23.50
N GLU A 85 -18.36 0.69 22.39
CA GLU A 85 -17.82 0.43 21.07
C GLU A 85 -16.77 1.49 20.76
N LYS A 86 -15.53 1.06 20.48
CA LYS A 86 -14.48 1.96 20.02
C LYS A 86 -14.85 2.50 18.65
N ILE A 87 -14.88 3.82 18.53
CA ILE A 87 -15.06 4.50 17.26
C ILE A 87 -13.68 4.91 16.76
N TYR A 88 -13.23 4.27 15.69
CA TYR A 88 -12.02 4.61 14.98
C TYR A 88 -12.36 5.59 13.85
N VAL A 89 -11.82 6.79 13.93
CA VAL A 89 -12.02 7.84 12.93
C VAL A 89 -10.97 7.67 11.84
N ASP A 90 -11.38 7.48 10.59
CA ASP A 90 -10.46 7.44 9.45
C ASP A 90 -9.87 8.85 9.19
N ASN A 91 -8.54 8.95 9.21
CA ASN A 91 -7.83 10.20 8.96
C ASN A 91 -7.59 10.47 7.46
N GLY A 92 -7.98 9.55 6.58
CA GLY A 92 -7.84 9.66 5.12
C GLY A 92 -6.42 9.41 4.59
N ASN A 93 -5.48 9.03 5.46
CA ASN A 93 -4.07 8.79 5.13
C ASN A 93 -3.62 7.35 5.48
N GLY A 94 -4.57 6.43 5.66
CA GLY A 94 -4.31 5.04 6.05
C GLY A 94 -4.21 4.83 7.57
N THR A 95 -4.37 5.90 8.36
CA THR A 95 -4.42 5.82 9.83
C THR A 95 -5.81 6.14 10.36
N TYR A 96 -6.02 5.73 11.61
CA TYR A 96 -7.24 5.96 12.35
C TYR A 96 -6.93 6.59 13.70
N THR A 97 -7.85 7.39 14.23
CA THR A 97 -7.73 7.98 15.56
C THR A 97 -8.83 7.46 16.47
N GLU A 98 -8.46 7.06 17.68
CA GLU A 98 -9.39 6.80 18.77
C GLU A 98 -8.81 7.40 20.06
N ASP A 99 -9.58 8.27 20.72
CA ASP A 99 -9.17 8.97 21.96
C ASP A 99 -7.76 9.61 21.91
N GLY A 100 -7.43 10.22 20.77
CA GLY A 100 -6.13 10.87 20.55
C GLY A 100 -4.96 9.92 20.24
N GLN A 101 -5.16 8.60 20.33
CA GLN A 101 -4.19 7.60 19.91
C GLN A 101 -4.35 7.28 18.42
N LEU A 102 -3.21 7.18 17.71
CA LEU A 102 -3.17 6.76 16.31
C LEU A 102 -3.10 5.24 16.18
N TYR A 103 -3.76 4.73 15.13
CA TYR A 103 -3.81 3.33 14.77
C TYR A 103 -3.65 3.16 13.25
N VAL A 104 -3.19 1.98 12.85
CA VAL A 104 -3.30 1.48 11.47
C VAL A 104 -4.21 0.26 11.46
N LEU A 105 -4.93 0.02 10.37
CA LEU A 105 -5.80 -1.15 10.23
C LEU A 105 -5.13 -2.19 9.32
N ILE A 106 -4.81 -3.36 9.88
CA ILE A 106 -4.19 -4.49 9.16
C ILE A 106 -5.04 -5.73 9.39
N GLU A 107 -5.50 -6.40 8.33
CA GLU A 107 -6.30 -7.64 8.41
C GLU A 107 -7.42 -7.58 9.47
N ASP A 108 -8.19 -6.49 9.49
CA ASP A 108 -9.28 -6.23 10.46
C ASP A 108 -8.85 -5.92 11.92
N THR A 109 -7.56 -5.70 12.16
CA THR A 109 -7.03 -5.36 13.49
C THR A 109 -6.47 -3.94 13.51
N TYR A 110 -6.94 -3.11 14.46
CA TYR A 110 -6.37 -1.80 14.74
C TYR A 110 -5.12 -1.93 15.59
N ILE A 111 -3.96 -1.58 15.03
CA ILE A 111 -2.65 -1.64 15.68
C ILE A 111 -2.27 -0.22 16.12
N PRO A 112 -1.99 0.02 17.41
CA PRO A 112 -1.57 1.34 17.87
C PRO A 112 -0.18 1.68 17.32
N VAL A 113 -0.03 2.92 16.84
CA VAL A 113 1.21 3.41 16.25
C VAL A 113 1.54 4.83 16.71
N THR A 114 2.81 5.19 16.59
CA THR A 114 3.32 6.56 16.76
C THR A 114 3.79 7.08 15.42
N ALA A 115 3.41 8.31 15.05
CA ALA A 115 3.93 8.98 13.86
C ALA A 115 5.38 9.44 14.08
N ASP A 116 6.21 9.35 13.04
CA ASP A 116 7.54 9.96 13.05
C ASP A 116 7.41 11.48 12.90
N ASP A 117 8.03 12.24 13.81
CA ASP A 117 7.95 13.71 13.82
C ASP A 117 8.64 14.38 12.62
N THR A 118 9.48 13.64 11.88
CA THR A 118 10.35 14.16 10.82
C THR A 118 10.07 13.58 9.45
N VAL A 119 9.39 12.43 9.37
CA VAL A 119 9.13 11.70 8.13
C VAL A 119 7.62 11.57 7.94
N ASP A 120 7.08 12.36 7.02
CA ASP A 120 5.65 12.34 6.70
C ASP A 120 5.19 10.94 6.25
N GLY A 121 4.11 10.46 6.85
CA GLY A 121 3.51 9.16 6.56
C GLY A 121 4.32 7.94 7.02
N LEU A 122 5.30 8.12 7.92
CA LEU A 122 5.96 7.02 8.62
C LEU A 122 5.34 6.85 10.00
N TYR A 123 4.94 5.63 10.32
CA TYR A 123 4.40 5.27 11.63
C TYR A 123 5.10 4.01 12.14
N THR A 124 5.24 3.88 13.46
CA THR A 124 5.88 2.72 14.09
C THR A 124 5.04 2.20 15.25
N ASN A 125 4.97 0.88 15.40
CA ASN A 125 4.35 0.25 16.57
C ASN A 125 5.38 0.03 17.70
N GLU A 126 4.94 -0.55 18.82
CA GLU A 126 5.80 -0.87 19.97
C GLU A 126 6.91 -1.89 19.66
N ASN A 127 6.74 -2.72 18.63
CA ASN A 127 7.73 -3.71 18.21
C ASN A 127 8.80 -3.13 17.27
N GLY A 128 8.63 -1.88 16.82
CA GLY A 128 9.50 -1.24 15.83
C GLY A 128 9.17 -1.59 14.38
N ASP A 129 8.02 -2.22 14.11
CA ASP A 129 7.56 -2.44 12.73
C ASP A 129 7.16 -1.09 12.12
N ALA A 130 7.56 -0.88 10.86
CA ALA A 130 7.30 0.35 10.14
C ALA A 130 6.05 0.24 9.26
N TYR A 131 5.20 1.26 9.31
CA TYR A 131 4.03 1.43 8.47
C TYR A 131 4.19 2.67 7.61
N VAL A 132 4.06 2.52 6.29
CA VAL A 132 4.42 3.55 5.33
C VAL A 132 3.23 3.96 4.46
N ALA A 133 2.94 5.26 4.42
CA ALA A 133 1.85 5.85 3.63
C ALA A 133 2.35 6.72 2.47
N THR A 134 3.64 7.08 2.45
CA THR A 134 4.20 8.01 1.47
C THR A 134 5.52 7.50 0.90
N GLN A 135 5.92 8.08 -0.23
CA GLN A 135 7.23 7.84 -0.81
C GLN A 135 8.37 8.22 0.15
N GLN A 136 8.20 9.27 0.95
CA GLN A 136 9.22 9.72 1.90
C GLN A 136 9.41 8.72 3.03
N ALA A 137 8.32 8.15 3.54
CA ALA A 137 8.36 7.09 4.54
C ALA A 137 9.07 5.84 4.02
N VAL A 138 8.73 5.39 2.81
CA VAL A 138 9.40 4.26 2.15
C VAL A 138 10.91 4.50 2.04
N LYS A 139 11.32 5.67 1.54
CA LYS A 139 12.75 6.06 1.45
C LYS A 139 13.44 5.94 2.80
N SER A 140 12.86 6.56 3.83
CA SER A 140 13.42 6.56 5.18
C SER A 140 13.60 5.14 5.72
N THR A 141 12.60 4.27 5.55
CA THR A 141 12.68 2.88 6.05
C THR A 141 13.78 2.07 5.36
N PHE A 142 13.98 2.26 4.06
CA PHE A 142 15.01 1.55 3.29
C PHE A 142 16.42 2.06 3.63
N GLU A 143 16.60 3.36 3.84
CA GLU A 143 17.88 3.96 4.21
C GLU A 143 18.30 3.63 5.65
N ASN A 144 17.33 3.58 6.57
CA ASN A 144 17.58 3.32 7.99
C ASN A 144 17.59 1.84 8.36
N GLY A 145 17.32 0.94 7.41
CA GLY A 145 17.47 -0.49 7.62
C GLY A 145 16.31 -1.15 8.37
N ALA A 146 15.06 -0.74 8.10
CA ALA A 146 13.91 -1.37 8.74
C ALA A 146 13.74 -2.84 8.27
N ASP A 147 13.45 -3.73 9.23
CA ASP A 147 13.31 -5.17 8.98
C ASP A 147 11.86 -5.58 8.65
N HIS A 148 10.86 -4.85 9.14
CA HIS A 148 9.44 -5.09 8.87
C HIS A 148 8.77 -3.82 8.37
N ILE A 149 8.30 -3.84 7.12
CA ILE A 149 7.75 -2.67 6.44
C ILE A 149 6.40 -3.06 5.86
N THR A 150 5.35 -2.37 6.29
CA THR A 150 3.96 -2.61 5.86
C THR A 150 3.39 -1.37 5.20
N PHE A 151 2.82 -1.50 4.00
CA PHE A 151 2.18 -0.39 3.32
C PHE A 151 0.77 -0.19 3.88
N ILE A 152 0.35 1.07 4.04
CA ILE A 152 -1.01 1.43 4.44
C ILE A 152 -1.70 2.34 3.41
N GLN A 153 -1.00 2.63 2.32
CA GLN A 153 -1.47 3.37 1.16
C GLN A 153 -0.78 2.90 -0.11
N ASP A 154 -1.39 3.19 -1.25
CA ASP A 154 -0.72 3.13 -2.55
C ASP A 154 0.38 4.20 -2.61
N VAL A 155 1.56 3.83 -3.12
CA VAL A 155 2.71 4.74 -3.19
C VAL A 155 3.32 4.73 -4.58
N SER A 156 3.63 5.91 -5.10
CA SER A 156 4.47 6.05 -6.29
C SER A 156 5.92 6.28 -5.87
N LEU A 157 6.85 5.49 -6.41
CA LEU A 157 8.26 5.56 -6.10
C LEU A 157 9.05 6.09 -7.31
N GLU A 158 9.67 7.24 -7.11
CA GLU A 158 10.73 7.75 -7.98
C GLU A 158 12.03 7.85 -7.15
N ASN A 159 13.12 7.27 -7.66
CA ASN A 159 14.49 7.51 -7.16
C ASN A 159 14.60 7.49 -5.62
N THR A 160 14.38 6.33 -4.98
CA THR A 160 14.31 6.24 -3.50
C THR A 160 15.64 6.03 -2.78
N GLY A 161 16.76 5.84 -3.50
CA GLY A 161 18.10 5.76 -2.91
C GLY A 161 19.19 5.98 -3.97
N SER A 162 20.46 5.85 -3.60
CA SER A 162 21.61 5.83 -4.53
C SER A 162 22.50 4.63 -4.20
N TYR A 163 22.74 3.73 -5.14
CA TYR A 163 23.66 2.60 -4.93
C TYR A 163 24.95 2.74 -5.76
N GLY A 164 26.10 2.73 -5.08
CA GLY A 164 27.43 2.40 -5.62
C GLY A 164 28.05 3.33 -6.69
N ASN A 165 27.26 4.15 -7.39
CA ASN A 165 27.73 4.99 -8.50
C ASN A 165 26.98 6.33 -8.65
N GLY A 166 26.15 6.71 -7.67
CA GLY A 166 25.39 7.96 -7.71
C GLY A 166 24.22 7.99 -8.70
N THR A 167 23.86 6.85 -9.31
CA THR A 167 22.57 6.70 -10.00
C THR A 167 21.49 6.51 -8.94
N PRO A 168 20.44 7.36 -8.93
CA PRO A 168 19.34 7.17 -8.01
C PRO A 168 18.46 6.00 -8.45
N ASP A 169 18.45 4.89 -7.70
CA ASP A 169 17.47 3.81 -7.92
C ASP A 169 16.81 3.40 -6.61
N THR A 170 15.73 2.64 -6.71
CA THR A 170 14.91 2.27 -5.56
C THR A 170 15.34 0.92 -5.02
N TYR A 171 15.98 0.88 -3.84
CA TYR A 171 16.59 -0.34 -3.27
C TYR A 171 16.04 -0.67 -1.90
N ILE A 172 15.72 -1.95 -1.67
CA ILE A 172 15.76 -2.54 -0.32
C ILE A 172 17.15 -3.12 -0.12
N LEU A 173 17.92 -2.56 0.81
CA LEU A 173 19.28 -3.02 1.12
C LEU A 173 19.32 -3.97 2.34
N THR A 174 18.32 -3.88 3.22
CA THR A 174 18.27 -4.62 4.48
C THR A 174 18.11 -6.13 4.24
N PRO A 175 19.06 -6.97 4.64
CA PRO A 175 18.91 -8.42 4.59
C PRO A 175 17.79 -8.90 5.51
N ASN A 176 17.08 -9.95 5.12
CA ASN A 176 15.97 -10.58 5.85
C ASN A 176 14.78 -9.65 6.11
N ALA A 177 14.70 -8.51 5.42
CA ALA A 177 13.55 -7.62 5.55
C ALA A 177 12.28 -8.26 4.97
N VAL A 178 11.15 -7.95 5.59
CA VAL A 178 9.81 -8.30 5.11
C VAL A 178 9.12 -7.03 4.66
N LEU A 179 8.82 -6.96 3.36
CA LEU A 179 8.04 -5.92 2.72
C LEU A 179 6.63 -6.45 2.44
N ASP A 180 5.68 -6.09 3.28
CA ASP A 180 4.27 -6.42 3.09
C ASP A 180 3.56 -5.25 2.42
N LEU A 181 3.07 -5.45 1.20
CA LEU A 181 2.30 -4.42 0.50
C LEU A 181 0.86 -4.32 1.02
N ASN A 182 0.38 -5.27 1.83
CA ASN A 182 -0.92 -5.22 2.50
C ASN A 182 -2.09 -4.84 1.56
N GLY A 183 -2.09 -5.42 0.36
CA GLY A 183 -3.07 -5.17 -0.70
C GLY A 183 -2.83 -3.90 -1.53
N HIS A 184 -1.87 -3.07 -1.17
CA HIS A 184 -1.56 -1.81 -1.83
C HIS A 184 -0.65 -1.96 -3.05
N THR A 185 -0.54 -0.86 -3.80
CA THR A 185 0.21 -0.77 -5.04
C THR A 185 1.45 0.12 -4.89
N ILE A 186 2.60 -0.41 -5.29
CA ILE A 186 3.78 0.39 -5.62
C ILE A 186 3.73 0.72 -7.12
N THR A 187 3.72 2.00 -7.48
CA THR A 187 3.93 2.44 -8.86
C THR A 187 5.36 2.94 -9.05
N VAL A 188 6.14 2.24 -9.87
CA VAL A 188 7.54 2.56 -10.13
C VAL A 188 7.66 3.58 -11.24
N LEU A 189 8.22 4.75 -10.94
CA LEU A 189 8.36 5.89 -11.87
C LEU A 189 9.80 6.10 -12.37
N SER A 190 10.79 5.33 -11.88
CA SER A 190 12.17 5.37 -12.35
C SER A 190 12.35 4.56 -13.64
N ASN A 191 13.31 4.94 -14.50
CA ASN A 191 13.53 4.29 -15.80
C ASN A 191 14.02 2.83 -15.71
N ASP A 192 14.52 2.35 -14.57
CA ASP A 192 14.97 0.98 -14.37
C ASP A 192 13.86 0.11 -13.75
N CYS A 193 13.82 -0.05 -12.42
CA CYS A 193 12.85 -0.88 -11.71
C CYS A 193 12.92 -0.64 -10.18
N PHE A 194 12.01 -1.23 -9.40
CA PHE A 194 12.18 -1.38 -7.95
C PHE A 194 13.09 -2.58 -7.66
N MET A 195 14.17 -2.38 -6.92
CA MET A 195 15.22 -3.39 -6.73
C MET A 195 15.30 -3.91 -5.29
N ILE A 196 15.49 -5.22 -5.16
CA ILE A 196 15.82 -5.91 -3.91
C ILE A 196 17.30 -6.27 -3.95
N ALA A 197 18.06 -5.77 -2.98
CA ALA A 197 19.50 -5.95 -2.83
C ALA A 197 19.90 -6.53 -1.46
N GLY A 198 18.92 -6.86 -0.60
CA GLY A 198 19.09 -7.63 0.62
C GLY A 198 18.85 -9.13 0.42
N SER A 199 19.75 -9.98 0.90
CA SER A 199 19.52 -11.44 0.94
C SER A 199 18.45 -11.80 1.96
N GLY A 200 17.67 -12.84 1.71
CA GLY A 200 16.62 -13.33 2.61
C GLY A 200 15.37 -12.44 2.65
N THR A 201 15.32 -11.38 1.84
CA THR A 201 14.18 -10.46 1.80
C THR A 201 12.94 -11.16 1.26
N VAL A 202 11.80 -10.90 1.91
CA VAL A 202 10.47 -11.33 1.46
C VAL A 202 9.69 -10.10 1.03
N ILE A 203 9.08 -10.13 -0.16
CA ILE A 203 8.13 -9.13 -0.61
C ILE A 203 6.80 -9.80 -0.95
N LYS A 204 5.69 -9.24 -0.44
CA LYS A 204 4.40 -9.92 -0.54
C LYS A 204 3.14 -9.05 -0.58
N ASN A 205 2.02 -9.69 -0.87
CA ASN A 205 0.65 -9.21 -0.67
C ASN A 205 0.31 -7.87 -1.34
N GLY A 206 0.36 -7.76 -2.65
CA GLY A 206 -0.04 -6.51 -3.31
C GLY A 206 0.37 -6.41 -4.77
N GLN A 207 0.60 -5.18 -5.23
CA GLN A 207 0.91 -4.93 -6.64
C GLN A 207 2.15 -4.07 -6.83
N ILE A 208 2.94 -4.38 -7.85
CA ILE A 208 4.06 -3.54 -8.30
C ILE A 208 3.88 -3.25 -9.78
N LYS A 209 3.69 -1.97 -10.08
CA LYS A 209 3.29 -1.50 -11.39
C LYS A 209 4.37 -0.67 -12.05
N ALA A 210 4.67 -1.03 -13.29
CA ALA A 210 5.45 -0.23 -14.20
C ALA A 210 4.74 1.10 -14.52
N GLY A 211 5.36 2.20 -14.10
CA GLY A 211 4.97 3.55 -14.48
C GLY A 211 5.33 3.91 -15.93
N PRO A 212 5.05 5.16 -16.34
CA PRO A 212 5.38 5.63 -17.69
C PRO A 212 6.89 5.67 -17.92
N MET A 213 7.33 5.31 -19.13
CA MET A 213 8.71 5.47 -19.56
C MET A 213 8.98 6.94 -19.89
N SER A 214 10.11 7.48 -19.42
CA SER A 214 10.51 8.85 -19.73
C SER A 214 10.55 9.11 -21.25
N GLY A 215 9.91 10.20 -21.69
CA GLY A 215 9.82 10.55 -23.11
C GLY A 215 8.83 9.72 -23.94
N SER A 216 8.04 8.84 -23.32
CA SER A 216 7.01 8.05 -24.02
C SER A 216 5.61 8.42 -23.54
N ALA A 217 4.70 8.71 -24.48
CA ALA A 217 3.30 9.01 -24.17
C ALA A 217 2.46 7.77 -23.85
N THR A 218 2.94 6.58 -24.22
CA THR A 218 2.20 5.30 -24.10
C THR A 218 3.05 4.13 -23.62
N GLY A 219 4.37 4.25 -23.66
CA GLY A 219 5.31 3.24 -23.18
C GLY A 219 5.38 3.25 -21.66
N LYS A 220 5.42 2.06 -21.08
CA LYS A 220 5.69 1.87 -19.65
C LYS A 220 7.13 1.43 -19.46
N ILE A 221 7.66 1.49 -18.25
CA ILE A 221 8.92 0.83 -17.93
C ILE A 221 8.78 -0.69 -18.16
N THR A 222 9.88 -1.35 -18.48
CA THR A 222 9.85 -2.76 -18.90
C THR A 222 9.66 -3.71 -17.73
N TYR A 223 10.46 -3.49 -16.69
CA TYR A 223 10.51 -4.34 -15.51
C TYR A 223 10.10 -3.49 -14.32
N SER A 224 9.20 -3.98 -13.50
CA SER A 224 8.73 -3.25 -12.32
C SER A 224 9.48 -3.67 -11.07
N LEU A 225 10.04 -4.88 -11.05
CA LEU A 225 10.76 -5.44 -9.91
C LEU A 225 12.06 -6.09 -10.37
N ALA A 226 13.11 -6.02 -9.55
CA ALA A 226 14.35 -6.75 -9.75
C ALA A 226 14.92 -7.30 -8.45
N VAL A 227 15.65 -8.40 -8.55
CA VAL A 227 16.54 -8.92 -7.51
C VAL A 227 17.97 -8.79 -8.00
N THR A 228 18.83 -8.12 -7.23
CA THR A 228 20.16 -7.70 -7.67
C THR A 228 21.20 -7.83 -6.55
N ALA A 229 22.40 -7.27 -6.76
CA ALA A 229 23.50 -7.23 -5.79
C ALA A 229 24.00 -8.60 -5.30
N ASN A 230 23.76 -9.66 -6.08
CA ASN A 230 24.01 -11.05 -5.70
C ASN A 230 23.20 -11.48 -4.45
N SER A 231 22.01 -10.91 -4.25
CA SER A 231 21.14 -11.26 -3.13
C SER A 231 20.70 -12.71 -3.21
N GLN A 232 20.81 -13.42 -2.10
CA GLN A 232 20.42 -14.83 -2.00
C GLN A 232 19.06 -14.97 -1.31
N ASP A 233 18.36 -16.06 -1.57
CA ASP A 233 17.15 -16.48 -0.85
C ASP A 233 16.01 -15.44 -0.82
N VAL A 234 15.87 -14.62 -1.88
CA VAL A 234 14.77 -13.66 -1.99
C VAL A 234 13.47 -14.38 -2.33
N VAL A 235 12.39 -14.02 -1.64
CA VAL A 235 11.05 -14.56 -1.86
C VAL A 235 10.12 -13.46 -2.34
N ILE A 236 9.40 -13.75 -3.42
CA ILE A 236 8.37 -12.89 -4.01
C ILE A 236 7.08 -13.71 -3.95
N GLU A 237 6.11 -13.31 -3.12
CA GLU A 237 4.90 -14.12 -2.92
C GLU A 237 3.61 -13.29 -2.93
N ASP A 238 2.51 -13.85 -3.43
CA ASP A 238 1.20 -13.19 -3.41
C ASP A 238 1.22 -11.76 -4.02
N LEU A 239 1.95 -11.63 -5.13
CA LEU A 239 2.18 -10.36 -5.82
C LEU A 239 1.63 -10.34 -7.24
N VAL A 240 1.14 -9.18 -7.65
CA VAL A 240 0.82 -8.86 -9.04
C VAL A 240 1.84 -7.86 -9.57
N CYS A 241 2.63 -8.26 -10.56
CA CYS A 241 3.59 -7.41 -11.25
C CYS A 241 3.04 -7.01 -12.64
N GLU A 242 2.81 -5.72 -12.84
CA GLU A 242 2.69 -5.13 -14.17
C GLU A 242 4.07 -4.62 -14.59
N GLY A 243 4.64 -5.17 -15.65
CA GLY A 243 6.07 -5.12 -15.91
C GLY A 243 6.71 -6.46 -15.57
N GLY A 244 7.78 -6.82 -16.26
CA GLY A 244 8.50 -8.05 -15.96
C GLY A 244 9.28 -7.96 -14.65
N ILE A 245 9.87 -9.09 -14.26
CA ILE A 245 10.77 -9.21 -13.09
C ILE A 245 12.20 -9.52 -13.58
N GLU A 246 13.19 -8.81 -13.06
CA GLU A 246 14.60 -9.12 -13.32
C GLU A 246 15.24 -9.91 -12.17
N VAL A 247 16.14 -10.83 -12.49
CA VAL A 247 17.07 -11.42 -11.52
C VAL A 247 18.48 -11.28 -12.09
N LEU A 248 19.29 -10.48 -11.41
CA LEU A 248 20.54 -9.94 -11.93
C LEU A 248 21.73 -10.40 -11.09
N GLY A 249 22.86 -10.66 -11.75
CA GLY A 249 24.06 -11.15 -11.08
C GLY A 249 23.84 -12.56 -10.52
N ARG A 250 24.65 -12.96 -9.55
CA ARG A 250 24.54 -14.28 -8.92
C ARG A 250 23.37 -14.37 -7.93
N SER A 251 22.32 -13.57 -8.13
CA SER A 251 21.18 -13.50 -7.22
C SER A 251 20.24 -14.68 -7.37
N THR A 252 19.47 -14.97 -6.32
CA THR A 252 18.47 -16.04 -6.33
C THR A 252 17.10 -15.54 -5.89
N ALA A 253 16.06 -15.88 -6.64
CA ALA A 253 14.67 -15.51 -6.32
C ALA A 253 13.72 -16.73 -6.38
N THR A 254 12.77 -16.81 -5.45
CA THR A 254 11.68 -17.79 -5.48
C THR A 254 10.34 -17.06 -5.59
N LEU A 255 9.53 -17.44 -6.58
CA LEU A 255 8.21 -16.86 -6.84
C LEU A 255 7.10 -17.83 -6.42
N ARG A 256 6.17 -17.38 -5.59
CA ARG A 256 4.98 -18.14 -5.16
C ARG A 256 3.71 -17.33 -5.38
N ASN A 257 2.75 -17.88 -6.11
CA ASN A 257 1.48 -17.21 -6.39
C ASN A 257 1.68 -15.79 -6.97
N VAL A 258 2.60 -15.66 -7.94
CA VAL A 258 2.93 -14.35 -8.54
C VAL A 258 2.29 -14.23 -9.92
N THR A 259 1.50 -13.18 -10.12
CA THR A 259 1.00 -12.82 -11.46
C THR A 259 1.94 -11.83 -12.12
N VAL A 260 2.46 -12.12 -13.31
CA VAL A 260 3.36 -11.22 -14.05
C VAL A 260 2.81 -10.94 -15.44
N THR A 261 2.61 -9.66 -15.76
CA THR A 261 2.21 -9.21 -17.10
C THR A 261 3.29 -8.34 -17.71
N ALA A 262 3.92 -8.83 -18.79
CA ALA A 262 4.98 -8.09 -19.47
C ALA A 262 4.44 -6.84 -20.18
N THR A 263 5.15 -5.71 -20.04
CA THR A 263 4.81 -4.45 -20.74
C THR A 263 5.45 -4.40 -22.14
N ASN A 264 6.78 -4.37 -22.20
CA ASN A 264 7.53 -4.21 -23.46
C ASN A 264 8.27 -5.47 -23.90
N PHE A 265 8.79 -6.24 -22.95
CA PHE A 265 9.69 -7.36 -23.23
C PHE A 265 9.19 -8.66 -22.57
N TYR A 266 9.92 -9.17 -21.59
CA TYR A 266 9.73 -10.50 -21.03
C TYR A 266 9.03 -10.41 -19.67
N THR A 267 8.33 -11.48 -19.27
CA THR A 267 7.81 -11.58 -17.91
C THR A 267 8.94 -11.81 -16.91
N MET A 268 10.03 -12.47 -17.33
CA MET A 268 11.26 -12.53 -16.55
C MET A 268 12.52 -12.36 -17.39
N TYR A 269 13.51 -11.71 -16.82
CA TYR A 269 14.84 -11.55 -17.39
C TYR A 269 15.92 -11.97 -16.39
N LEU A 270 16.81 -12.88 -16.79
CA LEU A 270 17.88 -13.41 -15.97
C LEU A 270 19.24 -13.21 -16.66
N VAL A 271 20.22 -12.70 -15.89
CA VAL A 271 21.59 -12.49 -16.35
C VAL A 271 22.59 -12.51 -15.19
N GLY A 272 23.84 -12.88 -15.47
CA GLY A 272 24.98 -12.74 -14.57
C GLY A 272 25.20 -13.94 -13.65
N GLY A 273 24.70 -15.11 -14.04
CA GLY A 273 24.68 -16.31 -13.19
C GLY A 273 23.49 -16.37 -12.24
N ALA A 274 22.39 -15.71 -12.61
CA ALA A 274 21.18 -15.61 -11.80
C ALA A 274 20.41 -16.93 -11.77
N THR A 275 19.77 -17.24 -10.66
CA THR A 275 18.84 -18.38 -10.56
C THR A 275 17.46 -17.91 -10.11
N ALA A 276 16.41 -18.33 -10.78
CA ALA A 276 15.06 -18.11 -10.28
C ALA A 276 14.26 -19.41 -10.25
N THR A 277 13.41 -19.56 -9.24
CA THR A 277 12.47 -20.69 -9.12
C THR A 277 11.05 -20.16 -9.12
N VAL A 278 10.21 -20.66 -10.02
CA VAL A 278 8.77 -20.38 -10.04
C VAL A 278 8.05 -21.59 -9.46
N GLU A 279 7.42 -21.42 -8.30
CA GLU A 279 6.62 -22.46 -7.66
C GLU A 279 5.16 -22.42 -8.14
N SER A 280 4.60 -21.22 -8.30
CA SER A 280 3.26 -20.99 -8.84
C SER A 280 3.10 -19.54 -9.30
N GLY A 281 2.10 -19.29 -10.15
CA GLY A 281 1.82 -17.95 -10.68
C GLY A 281 1.23 -17.96 -12.09
N ASP A 282 0.88 -16.79 -12.60
CA ASP A 282 0.32 -16.59 -13.94
C ASP A 282 1.20 -15.63 -14.74
N PHE A 283 1.69 -16.05 -15.91
CA PHE A 283 2.68 -15.30 -16.69
C PHE A 283 2.12 -14.96 -18.07
N THR A 284 1.89 -13.66 -18.30
CA THR A 284 1.39 -13.14 -19.58
C THR A 284 2.52 -12.46 -20.35
N ALA A 285 2.98 -13.13 -21.41
CA ALA A 285 4.01 -12.60 -22.30
C ALA A 285 3.48 -11.46 -23.16
N LYS A 286 4.39 -10.56 -23.54
CA LYS A 286 4.12 -9.56 -24.55
C LYS A 286 3.89 -10.26 -25.90
N SER A 287 2.79 -9.90 -26.58
CA SER A 287 2.47 -10.44 -27.91
C SER A 287 3.68 -10.39 -28.86
N GLY A 288 4.04 -11.55 -29.42
CA GLY A 288 5.17 -11.71 -30.34
C GLY A 288 6.52 -11.99 -29.68
N LEU A 289 6.60 -11.99 -28.35
CA LEU A 289 7.81 -12.30 -27.58
C LEU A 289 7.66 -13.59 -26.78
N GLN A 290 8.80 -14.11 -26.31
CA GLN A 290 8.86 -15.24 -25.39
C GLN A 290 8.48 -14.79 -23.97
N HIS A 291 8.14 -15.72 -23.10
CA HIS A 291 7.91 -15.41 -21.68
C HIS A 291 9.21 -14.95 -21.01
N PHE A 292 10.30 -15.67 -21.26
CA PHE A 292 11.56 -15.48 -20.53
C PHE A 292 12.72 -15.12 -21.43
N TYR A 293 13.61 -14.26 -20.94
CA TYR A 293 14.94 -14.09 -21.50
C TYR A 293 15.99 -14.51 -20.47
N ILE A 294 16.67 -15.62 -20.74
CA ILE A 294 17.73 -16.15 -19.88
C ILE A 294 19.04 -15.96 -20.66
N GLN A 295 19.70 -14.84 -20.42
CA GLN A 295 20.67 -14.28 -21.35
C GLN A 295 21.90 -15.17 -21.53
N ASP A 296 22.59 -15.48 -20.43
CA ASP A 296 23.85 -16.19 -20.43
C ASP A 296 23.73 -17.64 -19.94
N GLY A 297 24.70 -18.48 -20.34
CA GLY A 297 24.75 -19.90 -19.99
C GLY A 297 25.00 -20.22 -18.52
N GLY A 298 25.28 -19.22 -17.68
CA GLY A 298 25.40 -19.39 -16.23
C GLY A 298 24.08 -19.18 -15.49
N SER A 299 23.05 -18.65 -16.15
CA SER A 299 21.77 -18.33 -15.54
C SER A 299 20.74 -19.45 -15.77
N GLU A 300 19.87 -19.67 -14.79
CA GLU A 300 18.88 -20.75 -14.79
C GLU A 300 17.50 -20.29 -14.26
N LEU A 301 16.44 -20.66 -14.97
CA LEU A 301 15.06 -20.58 -14.50
C LEU A 301 14.50 -21.98 -14.28
N ILE A 302 14.02 -22.26 -13.08
CA ILE A 302 13.41 -23.53 -12.68
C ILE A 302 11.90 -23.32 -12.56
N LEU A 303 11.10 -24.03 -13.35
CA LEU A 303 9.64 -24.00 -13.26
C LEU A 303 9.15 -25.25 -12.55
N LYS A 304 8.55 -25.10 -11.37
CA LYS A 304 7.83 -26.17 -10.66
C LYS A 304 6.32 -26.07 -10.88
N GLY A 305 5.81 -24.90 -11.25
CA GLY A 305 4.39 -24.65 -11.49
C GLY A 305 4.14 -23.33 -12.23
N GLY A 306 2.86 -23.00 -12.38
CA GLY A 306 2.38 -21.77 -12.99
C GLY A 306 1.62 -21.97 -14.31
N THR A 307 0.94 -20.92 -14.76
CA THR A 307 0.26 -20.87 -16.06
C THR A 307 0.91 -19.83 -16.97
N PHE A 308 0.85 -20.06 -18.28
CA PHE A 308 1.56 -19.26 -19.27
C PHE A 308 0.62 -18.89 -20.41
N SER A 309 0.65 -17.63 -20.85
CA SER A 309 -0.09 -17.21 -22.04
C SER A 309 0.30 -18.05 -23.26
N GLY A 310 -0.69 -18.62 -23.96
CA GLY A 310 -0.41 -19.58 -25.04
C GLY A 310 -0.09 -21.01 -24.57
N GLY A 311 -0.25 -21.29 -23.28
CA GLY A 311 -0.19 -22.62 -22.66
C GLY A 311 1.21 -23.10 -22.31
N THR A 312 2.16 -23.04 -23.26
CA THR A 312 3.53 -23.53 -23.03
C THR A 312 4.49 -22.39 -22.70
N PRO A 313 5.31 -22.49 -21.63
CA PRO A 313 6.36 -21.51 -21.35
C PRO A 313 7.40 -21.49 -22.47
N THR A 314 7.88 -20.30 -22.83
CA THR A 314 8.86 -20.10 -23.91
C THR A 314 10.01 -19.24 -23.43
N LYS A 315 11.22 -19.53 -23.91
CA LYS A 315 12.42 -18.75 -23.58
C LYS A 315 13.24 -18.37 -24.82
N THR A 316 14.01 -17.30 -24.68
CA THR A 316 15.13 -16.95 -25.55
C THR A 316 16.41 -16.80 -24.73
N GLY A 317 17.55 -16.68 -25.41
CA GLY A 317 18.87 -16.63 -24.78
C GLY A 317 19.53 -17.99 -24.53
N SER A 318 20.78 -17.95 -24.09
CA SER A 318 21.65 -19.11 -23.96
C SER A 318 21.55 -19.86 -22.63
N GLY A 319 20.89 -19.27 -21.63
CA GLY A 319 20.71 -19.87 -20.31
C GLY A 319 19.71 -21.02 -20.27
N THR A 320 19.62 -21.65 -19.11
CA THR A 320 18.88 -22.90 -18.92
C THR A 320 17.45 -22.63 -18.46
N LEU A 321 16.49 -23.30 -19.08
CA LEU A 321 15.12 -23.39 -18.59
C LEU A 321 14.86 -24.84 -18.15
N THR A 322 14.77 -25.07 -16.85
CA THR A 322 14.47 -26.37 -16.26
C THR A 322 12.98 -26.43 -15.98
N ASN A 323 12.22 -27.05 -16.90
CA ASN A 323 10.77 -27.19 -16.75
C ASN A 323 10.42 -28.51 -16.07
N LEU A 324 9.85 -28.42 -14.86
CA LEU A 324 9.41 -29.55 -14.03
C LEU A 324 7.88 -29.62 -13.91
N ILE A 325 7.16 -28.84 -14.71
CA ILE A 325 5.69 -28.89 -14.80
C ILE A 325 5.30 -30.19 -15.50
N GLY A 326 4.62 -31.08 -14.76
CA GLY A 326 4.12 -32.37 -15.24
C GLY A 326 2.76 -32.28 -15.93
#